data_AF-A0A7C3SUR4-F1
#
_entry.id   AF-A0A7C3SUR4-F1
#
_cell.length_a   1.000
_cell.length_b   1.000
_cell.length_c   1.000
_cell.angle_alpha   90.00
_cell.angle_beta   90.00
_cell.angle_gamma   90.00
#
_symmetry.space_group_name_H-M   'P 1'
#
loop_
_entity.id
_entity.type
_entity.pdbx_description
1 polymer ?
#
loop_
_entity_poly.entity_id
_entity_poly.type
_entity_poly.pdbx_seq_one_letter_code
_entity_poly.pdbx_strand_id
1 'polypeptide(L)'
;MKRRVGFCLLFLCFVLTGFFISSNDEVPEPDYSTSLIKYPGPWQFLLPKAGIILVRDDELDTLCNPDAEINISITNEPNITTLRKICENAQARGVRTLTIAFDHFFAQYRPGQNKPREWTPDKTEYIERIAKISQFAQSYGLGLDLSFLTPLELGTEYRKETGECGVWMHFGKGLRDPDTGKYSVELWRQERWANNKGPIDVEFAGVRVFAFNENSYGRQYKVVAPNQMVEISETAQIEEYPSLKTKHGDFTATRIRIYGSGAVDKTKGNRILVVVHYKTPEMDYFSEHTLPYLKSLCDKYINAGVKINALYSDEMHIQQDWAYFNHHDLGSFALRYVSPGFQKAFAQKYGEQYADLAPYMIYFVQGQDVFTDDLFAHESIQHIISPGVEGILKTALFRARYYHLLQNGVVDLFVQAKKYLEQKVGYRLEARAHATWAESPTCDLWRTERCL
;
A
#
# COMPACT_ATOMS: atom_id res chain seq x y z
N MET A 1 17.97 62.40 58.33
CA MET A 1 18.23 63.75 57.79
C MET A 1 18.45 63.63 56.27
N LYS A 2 17.59 64.28 55.47
CA LYS A 2 17.67 64.58 54.02
C LYS A 2 17.71 63.38 53.02
N ARG A 3 16.56 63.01 52.41
CA ARG A 3 15.90 63.49 51.16
C ARG A 3 16.58 62.94 49.88
N ARG A 4 15.99 61.94 49.19
CA ARG A 4 14.91 61.97 48.15
C ARG A 4 15.34 62.62 46.83
N VAL A 5 15.20 61.86 45.73
CA VAL A 5 14.49 62.10 44.44
C VAL A 5 14.97 60.99 43.48
N GLY A 6 14.15 60.05 43.02
CA GLY A 6 13.23 60.13 41.86
C GLY A 6 13.89 59.36 40.69
N PHE A 7 13.23 58.63 39.79
CA PHE A 7 11.83 58.57 39.38
C PHE A 7 11.66 57.31 38.51
N CYS A 8 10.51 56.64 38.63
CA CYS A 8 10.10 55.50 37.81
C CYS A 8 9.95 55.91 36.33
N LEU A 9 10.48 55.11 35.40
CA LEU A 9 9.99 55.04 34.02
C LEU A 9 10.48 53.75 33.33
N LEU A 10 9.60 52.74 33.29
CA LEU A 10 9.41 51.90 32.11
C LEU A 10 8.12 51.12 32.28
N PHE A 11 7.06 51.75 31.78
CA PHE A 11 5.73 51.21 31.57
C PHE A 11 5.72 50.51 30.21
N LEU A 12 5.03 49.37 30.16
CA LEU A 12 4.37 48.77 28.99
C LEU A 12 5.22 48.33 27.78
N CYS A 13 5.30 47.02 27.55
CA CYS A 13 4.74 46.36 26.36
C CYS A 13 5.22 44.90 26.28
N PHE A 14 4.37 43.96 26.71
CA PHE A 14 3.90 42.78 25.97
C PHE A 14 3.30 41.76 26.96
N VAL A 15 2.00 41.91 27.16
CA VAL A 15 1.08 40.83 27.47
C VAL A 15 0.99 39.94 26.22
N LEU A 16 0.77 38.63 26.42
CA LEU A 16 0.61 37.56 25.43
C LEU A 16 1.89 36.78 25.05
N THR A 17 2.58 36.20 26.02
CA THR A 17 3.13 34.86 25.82
C THR A 17 1.98 33.86 25.94
N GLY A 18 1.33 33.59 24.81
CA GLY A 18 0.36 32.52 24.69
C GLY A 18 1.00 31.21 25.15
N PHE A 19 0.40 30.59 26.16
CA PHE A 19 0.55 29.18 26.43
C PHE A 19 0.12 28.40 25.18
N PHE A 20 1.07 28.10 24.29
CA PHE A 20 0.94 26.91 23.43
C PHE A 20 1.45 25.72 24.25
N ILE A 21 0.70 25.37 25.29
CA ILE A 21 0.61 23.97 25.69
C ILE A 21 -0.25 23.36 24.59
N SER A 22 0.39 22.71 23.62
CA SER A 22 -0.31 21.65 22.90
C SER A 22 -0.61 20.59 23.94
N SER A 23 -1.82 20.62 24.50
CA SER A 23 -2.34 19.47 25.20
C SER A 23 -2.51 18.40 24.12
N ASN A 24 -1.59 17.45 24.06
CA ASN A 24 -1.96 16.11 23.66
C ASN A 24 -2.87 15.60 24.78
N ASP A 25 -4.11 16.07 24.82
CA ASP A 25 -5.15 15.45 25.63
C ASP A 25 -5.37 14.08 24.98
N GLU A 26 -4.75 13.04 25.56
CA GLU A 26 -5.06 11.67 25.20
C GLU A 26 -6.56 11.47 25.44
N VAL A 27 -7.31 11.28 24.36
CA VAL A 27 -8.73 10.93 24.46
C VAL A 27 -8.89 9.67 25.33
N PRO A 28 -9.96 9.58 26.13
CA PRO A 28 -10.13 8.48 27.06
C PRO A 28 -10.24 7.14 26.33
N GLU A 29 -9.69 6.08 26.93
CA GLU A 29 -10.03 4.72 26.55
C GLU A 29 -11.48 4.43 26.92
N PRO A 30 -12.27 3.79 26.04
CA PRO A 30 -13.59 3.32 26.41
C PRO A 30 -13.47 2.35 27.60
N ASP A 31 -14.05 2.68 28.76
CA ASP A 31 -14.04 1.73 29.89
C ASP A 31 -15.12 0.67 29.64
N TYR A 32 -14.70 -0.53 29.23
CA TYR A 32 -15.62 -1.66 29.18
C TYR A 32 -15.70 -2.28 30.57
N SER A 33 -16.69 -1.82 31.33
CA SER A 33 -17.03 -2.37 32.63
C SER A 33 -18.44 -2.98 32.61
N THR A 34 -18.54 -4.14 33.24
CA THR A 34 -19.79 -4.74 33.71
C THR A 34 -19.75 -4.75 35.23
N SER A 35 -20.83 -5.15 35.88
CA SER A 35 -20.85 -5.35 37.33
C SER A 35 -19.88 -6.43 37.83
N LEU A 36 -19.37 -7.29 36.94
CA LEU A 36 -18.53 -8.44 37.29
C LEU A 36 -17.10 -8.37 36.74
N ILE A 37 -16.88 -7.74 35.59
CA ILE A 37 -15.59 -7.72 34.88
C ILE A 37 -15.36 -6.35 34.26
N LYS A 38 -14.11 -5.86 34.36
CA LYS A 38 -13.58 -4.71 33.63
C LYS A 38 -12.52 -5.17 32.63
N TYR A 39 -12.64 -4.73 31.39
CA TYR A 39 -11.65 -4.97 30.32
C TYR A 39 -10.93 -3.65 30.03
N PRO A 40 -9.70 -3.45 30.56
CA PRO A 40 -8.91 -2.27 30.23
C PRO A 40 -8.48 -2.29 28.76
N GLY A 41 -8.22 -1.11 28.18
CA GLY A 41 -8.01 -0.89 26.74
C GLY A 41 -7.18 -1.96 26.01
N PRO A 42 -6.00 -2.37 26.51
CA PRO A 42 -5.18 -3.38 25.86
C PRO A 42 -5.84 -4.73 25.63
N TRP A 43 -6.92 -5.07 26.37
CA TRP A 43 -7.62 -6.36 26.26
C TRP A 43 -8.96 -6.24 25.53
N GLN A 44 -9.32 -5.06 25.03
CA GLN A 44 -10.58 -4.86 24.29
C GLN A 44 -10.67 -5.72 23.03
N PHE A 45 -9.53 -6.10 22.43
CA PHE A 45 -9.50 -6.99 21.27
C PHE A 45 -10.07 -8.40 21.55
N LEU A 46 -10.17 -8.80 22.83
CA LEU A 46 -10.80 -10.07 23.25
C LEU A 46 -12.33 -9.97 23.33
N LEU A 47 -12.90 -8.76 23.24
CA LEU A 47 -14.34 -8.60 23.27
C LEU A 47 -14.97 -9.22 22.01
N PRO A 48 -16.07 -9.97 22.17
CA PRO A 48 -16.71 -10.62 21.03
C PRO A 48 -17.29 -9.58 20.07
N LYS A 49 -17.19 -9.87 18.78
CA LYS A 49 -17.76 -9.06 17.69
C LYS A 49 -18.69 -9.93 16.85
N ALA A 50 -19.71 -9.30 16.27
CA ALA A 50 -20.42 -9.84 15.13
C ALA A 50 -19.71 -9.38 13.85
N GLY A 51 -19.83 -10.12 12.75
CA GLY A 51 -19.13 -9.79 11.51
C GLY A 51 -19.95 -10.11 10.27
N ILE A 52 -19.88 -9.21 9.31
CA ILE A 52 -20.37 -9.38 7.95
C ILE A 52 -19.21 -9.06 7.01
N ILE A 53 -18.91 -10.01 6.14
CA ILE A 53 -17.98 -9.80 5.03
C ILE A 53 -18.80 -9.68 3.75
N LEU A 54 -18.56 -8.62 3.00
CA LEU A 54 -19.15 -8.35 1.70
C LEU A 54 -18.15 -8.73 0.59
N VAL A 55 -18.65 -9.31 -0.50
CA VAL A 55 -17.88 -9.62 -1.71
C VAL A 55 -18.48 -8.98 -2.97
N ARG A 56 -19.70 -8.44 -2.89
CA ARG A 56 -20.34 -7.71 -3.99
C ARG A 56 -20.99 -6.40 -3.55
N ASP A 57 -21.04 -5.46 -4.47
CA ASP A 57 -21.69 -4.16 -4.29
C ASP A 57 -23.19 -4.27 -3.91
N ASP A 58 -23.93 -5.22 -4.51
CA ASP A 58 -25.36 -5.43 -4.25
C ASP A 58 -25.65 -5.93 -2.83
N GLU A 59 -24.66 -6.55 -2.18
CA GLU A 59 -24.81 -7.01 -0.80
C GLU A 59 -24.88 -5.83 0.18
N LEU A 60 -24.16 -4.73 -0.10
CA LEU A 60 -24.26 -3.49 0.69
C LEU A 60 -25.64 -2.84 0.53
N ASP A 61 -26.17 -2.81 -0.69
CA ASP A 61 -27.54 -2.35 -0.97
C ASP A 61 -28.57 -3.21 -0.24
N THR A 62 -28.40 -4.53 -0.28
CA THR A 62 -29.29 -5.51 0.38
C THR A 62 -29.31 -5.29 1.90
N LEU A 63 -28.15 -5.04 2.52
CA LEU A 63 -28.05 -4.77 3.96
C LEU A 63 -28.78 -3.51 4.41
N CYS A 64 -29.06 -2.57 3.52
CA CYS A 64 -29.87 -1.39 3.86
C CYS A 64 -31.33 -1.75 4.16
N ASN A 65 -31.79 -2.94 3.76
CA ASN A 65 -33.03 -3.55 4.23
C ASN A 65 -32.71 -4.58 5.33
N PRO A 66 -33.01 -4.30 6.62
CA PRO A 66 -32.58 -5.16 7.71
C PRO A 66 -33.16 -6.58 7.70
N ASP A 67 -34.26 -6.77 6.98
CA ASP A 67 -35.01 -8.03 6.86
C ASP A 67 -34.71 -8.79 5.56
N ALA A 68 -33.92 -8.19 4.65
CA ALA A 68 -33.50 -8.88 3.43
C ALA A 68 -32.48 -9.98 3.75
N GLU A 69 -32.63 -11.12 3.07
CA GLU A 69 -31.68 -12.21 3.17
C GLU A 69 -30.38 -11.88 2.45
N ILE A 70 -29.26 -12.18 3.12
CA ILE A 70 -27.90 -12.05 2.60
C ILE A 70 -27.14 -13.33 2.90
N ASN A 71 -26.35 -13.77 1.92
CA ASN A 71 -25.41 -14.87 2.10
C ASN A 71 -24.08 -14.31 2.60
N ILE A 72 -23.67 -14.66 3.83
CA ILE A 72 -22.42 -14.22 4.48
C ILE A 72 -21.40 -15.37 4.63
N SER A 73 -21.47 -16.37 3.76
CA SER A 73 -20.62 -17.56 3.85
C SER A 73 -19.13 -17.23 3.76
N ILE A 74 -18.37 -17.81 4.68
CA ILE A 74 -16.90 -17.81 4.70
C ILE A 74 -16.31 -19.21 4.53
N THR A 75 -17.17 -20.18 4.24
CA THR A 75 -16.83 -21.59 3.96
C THR A 75 -17.75 -22.09 2.84
N ASN A 76 -17.56 -23.33 2.39
CA ASN A 76 -18.44 -23.95 1.39
C ASN A 76 -19.85 -24.23 1.91
N GLU A 77 -20.09 -24.15 3.23
CA GLU A 77 -21.43 -24.29 3.80
C GLU A 77 -22.17 -22.94 3.76
N PRO A 78 -23.34 -22.85 3.08
CA PRO A 78 -24.09 -21.61 3.01
C PRO A 78 -24.56 -21.09 4.37
N ASN A 79 -24.27 -19.83 4.64
CA ASN A 79 -24.77 -19.07 5.79
C ASN A 79 -25.64 -17.90 5.31
N ILE A 80 -26.95 -18.14 5.23
CA ILE A 80 -27.96 -17.14 4.85
C ILE A 80 -28.59 -16.56 6.11
N THR A 81 -28.58 -15.23 6.23
CA THR A 81 -29.09 -14.52 7.41
C THR A 81 -29.63 -13.14 7.01
N THR A 82 -30.00 -12.32 7.99
CA THR A 82 -30.39 -10.92 7.80
C THR A 82 -29.63 -10.03 8.77
N LEU A 83 -29.52 -8.73 8.48
CA LEU A 83 -28.91 -7.77 9.41
C LEU A 83 -29.62 -7.80 10.77
N ARG A 84 -30.96 -7.91 10.78
CA ARG A 84 -31.76 -8.02 12.01
C ARG A 84 -31.33 -9.21 12.86
N LYS A 85 -31.27 -10.42 12.28
CA LYS A 85 -30.90 -11.65 13.00
C LYS A 85 -29.49 -11.52 13.60
N ILE A 86 -28.56 -10.91 12.87
CA ILE A 86 -27.20 -10.66 13.36
C ILE A 86 -27.23 -9.70 14.56
N CYS A 87 -27.94 -8.58 14.45
CA CYS A 87 -28.05 -7.60 15.53
C CYS A 87 -28.73 -8.17 16.79
N GLU A 88 -29.81 -8.93 16.63
CA GLU A 88 -30.52 -9.61 17.72
C GLU A 88 -29.62 -10.63 18.43
N ASN A 89 -28.90 -11.45 17.66
CA ASN A 89 -27.94 -12.41 18.23
C ASN A 89 -26.80 -11.70 18.96
N ALA A 90 -26.26 -10.62 18.37
CA ALA A 90 -25.21 -9.81 18.97
C ALA A 90 -25.67 -9.21 20.31
N GLN A 91 -26.86 -8.59 20.33
CA GLN A 91 -27.44 -8.03 21.55
C GLN A 91 -27.67 -9.10 22.62
N ALA A 92 -28.24 -10.26 22.26
CA ALA A 92 -28.48 -11.37 23.19
C ALA A 92 -27.18 -11.91 23.82
N ARG A 93 -26.05 -11.76 23.12
CA ARG A 93 -24.71 -12.16 23.61
C ARG A 93 -23.94 -11.03 24.30
N GLY A 94 -24.52 -9.82 24.39
CA GLY A 94 -23.83 -8.64 24.94
C GLY A 94 -22.70 -8.11 24.06
N VAL A 95 -22.67 -8.47 22.78
CA VAL A 95 -21.77 -7.90 21.77
C VAL A 95 -22.16 -6.44 21.54
N ARG A 96 -21.15 -5.56 21.40
CA ARG A 96 -21.36 -4.12 21.18
C ARG A 96 -20.86 -3.63 19.83
N THR A 97 -20.22 -4.51 19.06
CA THR A 97 -19.54 -4.12 17.82
C THR A 97 -19.91 -5.08 16.69
N LEU A 98 -20.35 -4.49 15.58
CA LEU A 98 -20.61 -5.16 14.31
C LEU A 98 -19.51 -4.80 13.32
N THR A 99 -18.76 -5.79 12.85
CA THR A 99 -17.77 -5.61 11.78
C THR A 99 -18.45 -5.66 10.44
N ILE A 100 -18.18 -4.67 9.59
CA ILE A 100 -18.57 -4.68 8.18
C ILE A 100 -17.29 -4.41 7.38
N ALA A 101 -16.86 -5.42 6.64
CA ALA A 101 -15.67 -5.35 5.81
C ALA A 101 -15.99 -5.86 4.40
N PHE A 102 -15.24 -5.36 3.42
CA PHE A 102 -15.27 -5.91 2.07
C PHE A 102 -14.00 -6.70 1.86
N ASP A 103 -14.13 -7.93 1.37
CA ASP A 103 -12.98 -8.79 1.12
C ASP A 103 -13.28 -9.74 -0.02
N HIS A 104 -12.62 -9.47 -1.15
CA HIS A 104 -12.79 -10.21 -2.40
C HIS A 104 -12.24 -11.64 -2.31
N PHE A 105 -11.35 -11.95 -1.35
CA PHE A 105 -10.85 -13.30 -1.12
C PHE A 105 -11.99 -14.31 -0.90
N PHE A 106 -13.08 -13.90 -0.24
CA PHE A 106 -14.23 -14.76 0.04
C PHE A 106 -15.12 -15.03 -1.19
N ALA A 107 -14.81 -14.46 -2.37
CA ALA A 107 -15.46 -14.81 -3.64
C ALA A 107 -15.24 -16.29 -4.05
N GLN A 108 -14.31 -16.99 -3.39
CA GLN A 108 -14.13 -18.43 -3.59
C GLN A 108 -15.27 -19.29 -3.00
N TYR A 109 -15.99 -18.78 -2.00
CA TYR A 109 -17.06 -19.52 -1.30
C TYR A 109 -18.47 -19.20 -1.81
N ARG A 110 -18.62 -18.08 -2.51
CA ARG A 110 -19.89 -17.61 -3.07
C ARG A 110 -19.58 -16.77 -4.30
N PRO A 111 -20.45 -16.75 -5.34
CA PRO A 111 -20.22 -15.93 -6.52
C PRO A 111 -19.89 -14.47 -6.12
N GLY A 112 -18.65 -14.07 -6.37
CA GLY A 112 -18.16 -12.72 -6.09
C GLY A 112 -18.47 -11.75 -7.22
N GLN A 113 -17.77 -10.62 -7.22
CA GLN A 113 -17.91 -9.61 -8.25
C GLN A 113 -16.85 -9.77 -9.36
N ASN A 114 -17.30 -9.86 -10.61
CA ASN A 114 -16.39 -9.98 -11.77
C ASN A 114 -15.90 -8.63 -12.33
N LYS A 115 -16.29 -7.52 -11.68
CA LYS A 115 -15.98 -6.14 -12.08
C LYS A 115 -15.32 -5.41 -10.89
N PRO A 116 -14.53 -4.35 -11.13
CA PRO A 116 -14.02 -3.52 -10.04
C PRO A 116 -15.16 -3.09 -9.10
N ARG A 117 -14.88 -3.00 -7.81
CA ARG A 117 -15.85 -2.53 -6.82
C ARG A 117 -16.26 -1.10 -7.13
N GLU A 118 -17.56 -0.86 -7.20
CA GLU A 118 -18.11 0.46 -7.40
C GLU A 118 -18.25 1.19 -6.06
N TRP A 119 -18.68 0.50 -5.01
CA TRP A 119 -18.89 1.10 -3.69
C TRP A 119 -17.63 1.03 -2.82
N THR A 120 -16.75 2.03 -2.97
CA THR A 120 -15.56 2.20 -2.12
C THR A 120 -15.87 3.09 -0.89
N PRO A 121 -15.15 2.92 0.24
CA PRO A 121 -15.41 3.64 1.48
C PRO A 121 -15.36 5.15 1.43
N ASP A 122 -14.76 5.71 0.39
CA ASP A 122 -14.58 7.14 0.14
C ASP A 122 -15.67 7.78 -0.73
N LYS A 123 -16.62 6.98 -1.25
CA LYS A 123 -17.81 7.49 -1.95
C LYS A 123 -18.89 7.96 -0.98
N THR A 124 -19.52 9.09 -1.30
CA THR A 124 -20.65 9.64 -0.54
C THR A 124 -21.78 8.62 -0.42
N GLU A 125 -22.13 7.95 -1.51
CA GLU A 125 -23.21 6.97 -1.57
C GLU A 125 -22.92 5.69 -0.78
N TYR A 126 -21.64 5.30 -0.64
CA TYR A 126 -21.23 4.23 0.26
C TYR A 126 -21.44 4.65 1.71
N ILE A 127 -21.00 5.86 2.07
CA ILE A 127 -21.12 6.40 3.43
C ILE A 127 -22.60 6.52 3.84
N GLU A 128 -23.48 6.94 2.94
CA GLU A 128 -24.94 6.98 3.18
C GLU A 128 -25.53 5.60 3.49
N ARG A 129 -25.07 4.54 2.82
CA ARG A 129 -25.50 3.16 3.09
C ARG A 129 -24.99 2.67 4.44
N ILE A 130 -23.72 2.90 4.74
CA ILE A 130 -23.14 2.60 6.05
C ILE A 130 -23.86 3.37 7.16
N ALA A 131 -24.26 4.62 6.93
CA ALA A 131 -25.03 5.41 7.88
C ALA A 131 -26.40 4.78 8.17
N LYS A 132 -27.12 4.30 7.14
CA LYS A 132 -28.39 3.56 7.33
C LYS A 132 -28.20 2.28 8.14
N ILE A 133 -27.18 1.49 7.81
CA ILE A 133 -26.84 0.26 8.54
C ILE A 133 -26.46 0.57 9.99
N SER A 134 -25.64 1.61 10.20
CA SER A 134 -25.24 2.12 11.52
C SER A 134 -26.44 2.54 12.36
N GLN A 135 -27.39 3.29 11.78
CA GLN A 135 -28.59 3.74 12.49
C GLN A 135 -29.42 2.55 12.97
N PHE A 136 -29.59 1.52 12.13
CA PHE A 136 -30.28 0.29 12.54
C PHE A 136 -29.52 -0.46 13.64
N ALA A 137 -28.21 -0.68 13.46
CA ALA A 137 -27.38 -1.38 14.44
C ALA A 137 -27.35 -0.67 15.82
N GLN A 138 -27.38 0.67 15.83
CA GLN A 138 -27.46 1.47 17.05
C GLN A 138 -28.74 1.21 17.86
N SER A 139 -29.87 0.88 17.22
CA SER A 139 -31.10 0.50 17.95
C SER A 139 -30.95 -0.78 18.78
N TYR A 140 -29.93 -1.59 18.48
CA TYR A 140 -29.54 -2.78 19.25
C TYR A 140 -28.36 -2.53 20.20
N GLY A 141 -27.88 -1.28 20.31
CA GLY A 141 -26.72 -0.90 21.12
C GLY A 141 -25.36 -1.20 20.49
N LEU A 142 -25.32 -1.39 19.17
CA LEU A 142 -24.10 -1.71 18.43
C LEU A 142 -23.48 -0.46 17.79
N GLY A 143 -22.15 -0.39 17.80
CA GLY A 143 -21.37 0.45 16.88
C GLY A 143 -20.63 -0.40 15.85
N LEU A 144 -20.02 0.25 14.86
CA LEU A 144 -19.39 -0.42 13.73
C LEU A 144 -17.86 -0.53 13.89
N ASP A 145 -17.32 -1.65 13.41
CA ASP A 145 -15.91 -1.85 13.10
C ASP A 145 -15.76 -1.82 11.57
N LEU A 146 -15.05 -0.83 11.04
CA LEU A 146 -15.06 -0.50 9.61
C LEU A 146 -13.66 -0.44 8.99
N SER A 147 -13.63 -0.75 7.70
CA SER A 147 -12.42 -0.79 6.86
C SER A 147 -12.32 0.42 5.92
N PHE A 148 -12.46 1.64 6.46
CA PHE A 148 -12.43 2.87 5.63
C PHE A 148 -11.13 3.67 5.74
N LEU A 149 -10.25 3.32 6.68
CA LEU A 149 -8.90 3.88 6.82
C LEU A 149 -7.86 2.80 6.53
N THR A 150 -7.89 2.28 5.30
CA THR A 150 -6.94 1.26 4.85
C THR A 150 -6.52 1.48 3.39
N PRO A 151 -5.24 1.26 3.05
CA PRO A 151 -4.76 1.21 1.67
C PRO A 151 -5.61 0.29 0.79
N LEU A 152 -5.99 -0.86 1.32
CA LEU A 152 -6.63 -1.93 0.56
C LEU A 152 -7.99 -1.56 -0.03
N GLU A 153 -8.65 -0.52 0.48
CA GLU A 153 -9.99 -0.15 0.05
C GLU A 153 -10.07 1.21 -0.65
N LEU A 154 -9.05 2.06 -0.46
CA LEU A 154 -9.02 3.45 -0.91
C LEU A 154 -8.20 3.63 -2.19
N GLY A 155 -8.51 4.65 -2.98
CA GLY A 155 -7.65 5.09 -4.08
C GLY A 155 -8.40 5.60 -5.30
N THR A 156 -9.54 4.98 -5.64
CA THR A 156 -10.33 5.38 -6.80
C THR A 156 -10.88 6.80 -6.68
N GLU A 157 -11.54 7.13 -5.57
CA GLU A 157 -12.06 8.50 -5.39
C GLU A 157 -10.96 9.49 -5.03
N TYR A 158 -9.92 9.05 -4.30
CA TYR A 158 -8.71 9.85 -4.09
C TYR A 158 -8.12 10.35 -5.41
N ARG A 159 -7.93 9.46 -6.38
CA ARG A 159 -7.37 9.80 -7.69
C ARG A 159 -8.29 10.77 -8.46
N LYS A 160 -9.61 10.62 -8.35
CA LYS A 160 -10.56 11.55 -8.97
C LYS A 160 -10.51 12.94 -8.35
N GLU A 161 -10.37 13.03 -7.03
CA GLU A 161 -10.37 14.29 -6.28
C GLU A 161 -9.04 15.03 -6.40
N THR A 162 -7.92 14.31 -6.29
CA THR A 162 -6.57 14.91 -6.23
C THR A 162 -5.83 14.89 -7.57
N GLY A 163 -6.20 14.00 -8.49
CA GLY A 163 -5.44 13.70 -9.70
C GLY A 163 -4.19 12.84 -9.45
N GLU A 164 -3.95 12.41 -8.21
CA GLU A 164 -2.73 11.71 -7.80
C GLU A 164 -2.97 10.21 -7.61
N CYS A 165 -1.94 9.40 -7.86
CA CYS A 165 -1.95 7.96 -7.63
C CYS A 165 -0.53 7.45 -7.41
N GLY A 166 -0.41 6.26 -6.83
CA GLY A 166 0.83 5.50 -6.80
C GLY A 166 1.25 5.05 -8.20
N VAL A 167 2.52 4.66 -8.31
CA VAL A 167 3.16 4.12 -9.50
C VAL A 167 3.85 2.80 -9.14
N TRP A 168 3.70 1.77 -9.97
CA TRP A 168 4.54 0.57 -9.87
C TRP A 168 5.65 0.63 -10.91
N MET A 169 6.89 0.41 -10.46
CA MET A 169 8.05 0.18 -11.31
C MET A 169 8.31 -1.31 -11.39
N HIS A 170 8.14 -1.88 -12.58
CA HIS A 170 8.46 -3.26 -12.90
C HIS A 170 9.76 -3.33 -13.68
N PHE A 171 10.76 -4.06 -13.20
CA PHE A 171 12.11 -3.99 -13.72
C PHE A 171 12.66 -5.32 -14.25
N GLY A 172 13.48 -5.22 -15.30
CA GLY A 172 14.21 -6.33 -15.90
C GLY A 172 15.60 -5.94 -16.37
N LYS A 173 16.56 -6.86 -16.31
CA LYS A 173 17.93 -6.68 -16.81
C LYS A 173 18.17 -7.51 -18.08
N GLY A 174 18.99 -6.99 -18.99
CA GLY A 174 19.40 -7.74 -20.18
C GLY A 174 20.75 -7.32 -20.76
N LEU A 175 21.15 -8.03 -21.81
CA LEU A 175 22.30 -7.69 -22.64
C LEU A 175 21.98 -6.54 -23.61
N ARG A 176 23.00 -5.74 -23.88
CA ARG A 176 23.03 -4.82 -25.01
C ARG A 176 24.30 -5.01 -25.80
N ASP A 177 24.17 -5.10 -27.12
CA ASP A 177 25.30 -5.07 -28.03
C ASP A 177 25.90 -3.64 -28.05
N PRO A 178 27.17 -3.44 -27.66
CA PRO A 178 27.79 -2.11 -27.62
C PRO A 178 28.05 -1.50 -29.01
N ASP A 179 28.09 -2.32 -30.05
CA ASP A 179 28.42 -1.89 -31.41
C ASP A 179 27.17 -1.51 -32.21
N THR A 180 26.08 -2.27 -32.06
CA THR A 180 24.81 -1.98 -32.75
C THR A 180 23.77 -1.31 -31.85
N GLY A 181 23.97 -1.37 -30.54
CA GLY A 181 23.00 -0.90 -29.55
C GLY A 181 21.79 -1.81 -29.39
N LYS A 182 21.75 -2.98 -30.04
CA LYS A 182 20.63 -3.92 -29.99
C LYS A 182 20.46 -4.49 -28.58
N TYR A 183 19.22 -4.57 -28.12
CA TYR A 183 18.87 -5.20 -26.85
C TYR A 183 17.48 -5.85 -26.91
N SER A 184 17.21 -6.73 -25.96
CA SER A 184 15.95 -7.46 -25.85
C SER A 184 15.78 -7.99 -24.43
N VAL A 185 14.69 -7.63 -23.76
CA VAL A 185 14.30 -8.12 -22.44
C VAL A 185 12.84 -8.51 -22.47
N GLU A 186 12.51 -9.68 -21.93
CA GLU A 186 11.14 -10.14 -21.79
C GLU A 186 10.67 -10.05 -20.34
N LEU A 187 9.40 -9.68 -20.15
CA LEU A 187 8.76 -9.51 -18.85
C LEU A 187 7.31 -10.01 -18.89
N TRP A 188 6.73 -10.31 -17.72
CA TRP A 188 5.29 -10.53 -17.59
C TRP A 188 4.58 -9.21 -17.31
N ARG A 189 4.05 -8.56 -18.36
CA ARG A 189 3.30 -7.31 -18.21
C ARG A 189 2.05 -7.55 -17.39
N GLN A 190 1.94 -6.83 -16.29
CA GLN A 190 0.78 -6.81 -15.40
C GLN A 190 -0.42 -6.16 -16.11
N GLU A 191 -1.56 -6.85 -16.17
CA GLU A 191 -2.78 -6.36 -16.84
C GLU A 191 -3.95 -6.17 -15.87
N ARG A 192 -4.15 -7.12 -14.97
CA ARG A 192 -5.25 -7.08 -13.99
C ARG A 192 -4.78 -7.65 -12.68
N TRP A 193 -5.08 -6.95 -11.60
CA TRP A 193 -4.85 -7.37 -10.23
C TRP A 193 -6.18 -7.53 -9.50
N ALA A 194 -6.22 -8.22 -8.36
CA ALA A 194 -7.37 -8.29 -7.49
C ALA A 194 -6.95 -8.20 -6.02
N ASN A 195 -7.57 -7.25 -5.32
CA ASN A 195 -7.48 -7.06 -3.87
C ASN A 195 -8.88 -6.77 -3.29
N ASN A 196 -9.02 -6.18 -2.11
CA ASN A 196 -10.33 -5.88 -1.50
C ASN A 196 -11.17 -4.86 -2.29
N LYS A 197 -10.56 -4.13 -3.24
CA LYS A 197 -11.26 -3.30 -4.23
C LYS A 197 -11.89 -4.14 -5.36
N GLY A 198 -11.76 -5.47 -5.32
CA GLY A 198 -12.12 -6.37 -6.40
C GLY A 198 -11.08 -6.38 -7.53
N PRO A 199 -11.44 -6.93 -8.71
CA PRO A 199 -10.54 -7.05 -9.84
C PRO A 199 -10.35 -5.69 -10.56
N ILE A 200 -9.12 -5.19 -10.61
CA ILE A 200 -8.72 -3.88 -11.13
C ILE A 200 -7.78 -4.04 -12.33
N ASP A 201 -8.08 -3.33 -13.42
CA ASP A 201 -7.19 -3.22 -14.57
C ASP A 201 -6.01 -2.28 -14.27
N VAL A 202 -4.80 -2.73 -14.57
CA VAL A 202 -3.55 -1.99 -14.35
C VAL A 202 -3.26 -1.10 -15.56
N GLU A 203 -3.12 0.20 -15.32
CA GLU A 203 -2.88 1.17 -16.38
C GLU A 203 -1.38 1.23 -16.72
N PHE A 204 -1.01 0.81 -17.92
CA PHE A 204 0.36 0.95 -18.43
C PHE A 204 0.71 2.44 -18.64
N ALA A 205 1.85 2.87 -18.09
CA ALA A 205 2.29 4.27 -18.07
C ALA A 205 3.59 4.53 -18.84
N GLY A 206 4.15 3.52 -19.51
CA GLY A 206 5.34 3.65 -20.34
C GLY A 206 6.51 2.79 -19.89
N VAL A 207 7.62 2.91 -20.61
CA VAL A 207 8.87 2.19 -20.36
C VAL A 207 10.03 3.16 -20.34
N ARG A 208 10.94 2.97 -19.40
CA ARG A 208 12.25 3.62 -19.39
C ARG A 208 13.34 2.59 -19.56
N VAL A 209 14.37 2.92 -20.33
CA VAL A 209 15.49 2.02 -20.62
C VAL A 209 16.80 2.73 -20.33
N PHE A 210 17.67 2.09 -19.55
CA PHE A 210 18.97 2.62 -19.16
C PHE A 210 20.07 1.68 -19.60
N ALA A 211 21.01 2.16 -20.42
CA ALA A 211 22.20 1.41 -20.80
C ALA A 211 23.34 1.70 -19.83
N PHE A 212 24.08 0.67 -19.44
CA PHE A 212 25.17 0.77 -18.47
C PHE A 212 26.24 -0.30 -18.68
N ASN A 213 27.35 -0.17 -17.95
CA ASN A 213 28.35 -1.21 -17.79
C ASN A 213 28.38 -1.64 -16.32
N GLU A 214 28.79 -2.87 -16.07
CA GLU A 214 28.95 -3.40 -14.72
C GLU A 214 30.29 -4.12 -14.58
N ASN A 215 30.82 -4.13 -13.35
CA ASN A 215 32.06 -4.83 -13.04
C ASN A 215 31.82 -5.86 -11.92
N SER A 216 32.46 -7.02 -11.99
CA SER A 216 32.36 -8.00 -10.90
C SER A 216 33.11 -7.54 -9.65
N TYR A 217 32.51 -7.76 -8.48
CA TYR A 217 33.18 -7.64 -7.18
C TYR A 217 32.97 -8.93 -6.40
N GLY A 218 34.01 -9.76 -6.33
CA GLY A 218 33.85 -11.15 -5.87
C GLY A 218 32.92 -11.94 -6.79
N ARG A 219 32.32 -13.01 -6.26
CA ARG A 219 31.43 -13.90 -7.02
C ARG A 219 29.95 -13.50 -6.98
N GLN A 220 29.52 -12.78 -5.96
CA GLN A 220 28.10 -12.54 -5.68
C GLN A 220 27.62 -11.13 -6.07
N TYR A 221 28.53 -10.23 -6.44
CA TYR A 221 28.20 -8.82 -6.66
C TYR A 221 28.62 -8.30 -8.03
N LYS A 222 27.76 -7.44 -8.58
CA LYS A 222 28.02 -6.59 -9.74
C LYS A 222 27.97 -5.13 -9.31
N VAL A 223 28.99 -4.37 -9.66
CA VAL A 223 29.10 -2.95 -9.34
C VAL A 223 28.50 -2.14 -10.48
N VAL A 224 27.52 -1.30 -10.16
CA VAL A 224 26.87 -0.37 -11.09
C VAL A 224 26.69 0.95 -10.36
N ALA A 225 27.20 2.04 -10.92
CA ALA A 225 26.96 3.38 -10.37
C ALA A 225 25.77 4.02 -11.09
N PRO A 226 24.75 4.56 -10.39
CA PRO A 226 23.54 5.09 -11.03
C PRO A 226 23.83 6.26 -11.98
N ASN A 227 24.79 7.10 -11.61
CA ASN A 227 25.21 8.26 -12.39
C ASN A 227 25.95 7.89 -13.69
N GLN A 228 26.31 6.62 -13.89
CA GLN A 228 26.92 6.11 -15.12
C GLN A 228 25.89 5.45 -16.04
N MET A 229 24.63 5.32 -15.61
CA MET A 229 23.56 4.78 -16.44
C MET A 229 23.06 5.87 -17.39
N VAL A 230 22.95 5.54 -18.67
CA VAL A 230 22.50 6.47 -19.72
C VAL A 230 21.10 6.08 -20.15
N GLU A 231 20.14 6.99 -19.97
CA GLU A 231 18.77 6.77 -20.45
C GLU A 231 18.73 6.80 -21.98
N ILE A 232 18.13 5.75 -22.57
CA ILE A 232 17.96 5.52 -24.00
C ILE A 232 16.51 5.12 -24.32
N SER A 233 15.56 5.57 -23.50
CA SER A 233 14.13 5.23 -23.57
C SER A 233 13.52 5.49 -24.95
N GLU A 234 14.04 6.45 -25.71
CA GLU A 234 13.60 6.76 -27.08
C GLU A 234 13.85 5.61 -28.09
N THR A 235 14.71 4.65 -27.75
CA THR A 235 15.00 3.49 -28.60
C THR A 235 14.03 2.32 -28.37
N ALA A 236 13.20 2.40 -27.32
CA ALA A 236 12.40 1.28 -26.85
C ALA A 236 11.19 1.02 -27.75
N GLN A 237 11.02 -0.26 -28.10
CA GLN A 237 9.86 -0.82 -28.77
C GLN A 237 9.30 -1.95 -27.90
N ILE A 238 7.99 -2.18 -28.01
CA ILE A 238 7.27 -3.18 -27.25
C ILE A 238 6.60 -4.13 -28.25
N GLU A 239 6.93 -5.41 -28.14
CA GLU A 239 6.22 -6.50 -28.81
C GLU A 239 5.41 -7.26 -27.75
N GLU A 240 4.10 -7.41 -27.97
CA GLU A 240 3.22 -8.17 -27.10
C GLU A 240 3.02 -9.58 -27.66
N TYR A 241 3.03 -10.59 -26.79
CA TYR A 241 2.71 -11.97 -27.14
C TYR A 241 1.31 -12.33 -26.60
N PRO A 242 0.22 -11.96 -27.29
CA PRO A 242 -1.14 -12.06 -26.76
C PRO A 242 -1.56 -13.51 -26.43
N SER A 243 -0.96 -14.50 -27.10
CA SER A 243 -1.20 -15.92 -26.83
C SER A 243 -0.46 -16.44 -25.58
N LEU A 244 0.53 -15.71 -25.08
CA LEU A 244 1.30 -16.05 -23.88
C LEU A 244 0.77 -15.26 -22.69
N LYS A 245 -0.39 -15.70 -22.19
CA LYS A 245 -1.09 -15.08 -21.07
C LYS A 245 -1.14 -16.03 -19.88
N THR A 246 -0.89 -15.50 -18.69
CA THR A 246 -1.09 -16.20 -17.43
C THR A 246 -2.33 -15.66 -16.71
N LYS A 247 -3.02 -16.55 -15.99
CA LYS A 247 -4.20 -16.23 -15.18
C LYS A 247 -4.17 -17.04 -13.88
N HIS A 248 -4.30 -16.35 -12.75
CA HIS A 248 -4.40 -16.95 -11.42
C HIS A 248 -5.51 -16.27 -10.63
N GLY A 249 -6.68 -16.91 -10.55
CA GLY A 249 -7.89 -16.22 -10.10
C GLY A 249 -8.21 -15.04 -11.04
N ASP A 250 -8.29 -13.84 -10.49
CA ASP A 250 -8.53 -12.60 -11.24
C ASP A 250 -7.26 -11.90 -11.72
N PHE A 251 -6.09 -12.33 -11.23
CA PHE A 251 -4.81 -11.84 -11.71
C PHE A 251 -4.59 -12.27 -13.16
N THR A 252 -4.15 -11.32 -14.01
CA THR A 252 -3.70 -11.63 -15.36
C THR A 252 -2.46 -10.84 -15.76
N ALA A 253 -1.55 -11.51 -16.46
CA ALA A 253 -0.38 -10.90 -17.07
C ALA A 253 -0.10 -11.50 -18.46
N THR A 254 0.47 -10.71 -19.35
CA THR A 254 0.81 -11.12 -20.72
C THR A 254 2.32 -10.97 -20.93
N ARG A 255 2.93 -11.95 -21.60
CA ARG A 255 4.34 -11.88 -21.94
C ARG A 255 4.57 -10.74 -22.94
N ILE A 256 5.53 -9.89 -22.65
CA ILE A 256 5.98 -8.84 -23.56
C ILE A 256 7.48 -8.93 -23.76
N ARG A 257 7.95 -8.39 -24.88
CA ARG A 257 9.35 -8.13 -25.17
C ARG A 257 9.57 -6.64 -25.36
N ILE A 258 10.50 -6.10 -24.60
CA ILE A 258 11.01 -4.74 -24.74
C ILE A 258 12.36 -4.83 -25.44
N TYR A 259 12.44 -4.24 -26.63
CA TYR A 259 13.62 -4.33 -27.49
C TYR A 259 13.90 -3.00 -28.17
N GLY A 260 15.10 -2.85 -28.71
CA GLY A 260 15.50 -1.64 -29.39
C GLY A 260 16.88 -1.77 -30.00
N SER A 261 17.32 -0.71 -30.68
CA SER A 261 18.69 -0.61 -31.22
C SER A 261 19.13 0.86 -31.33
N GLY A 262 20.43 1.09 -31.53
CA GLY A 262 20.99 2.44 -31.64
C GLY A 262 21.44 3.06 -30.30
N ALA A 263 21.46 4.39 -30.24
CA ALA A 263 22.07 5.17 -29.15
C ALA A 263 23.56 4.85 -28.88
N VAL A 264 24.27 4.32 -29.88
CA VAL A 264 25.69 3.92 -29.78
C VAL A 264 26.63 5.12 -29.59
N ASP A 265 26.23 6.29 -30.09
CA ASP A 265 26.95 7.56 -29.90
C ASP A 265 26.77 8.13 -28.49
N LYS A 266 25.68 7.75 -27.81
CA LYS A 266 25.39 8.16 -26.42
C LYS A 266 26.09 7.27 -25.40
N THR A 267 26.18 5.96 -25.69
CA THR A 267 26.69 4.98 -24.73
C THR A 267 27.15 3.69 -25.38
N LYS A 268 28.29 3.19 -24.88
CA LYS A 268 28.84 1.85 -25.15
C LYS A 268 28.50 0.85 -24.05
N GLY A 269 27.50 1.15 -23.22
CA GLY A 269 26.97 0.23 -22.21
C GLY A 269 26.55 -1.11 -22.83
N ASN A 270 27.08 -2.20 -22.28
CA ASN A 270 26.82 -3.57 -22.74
C ASN A 270 25.71 -4.30 -21.94
N ARG A 271 25.05 -3.58 -21.04
CA ARG A 271 23.86 -4.01 -20.29
C ARG A 271 22.74 -2.99 -20.44
N ILE A 272 21.53 -3.46 -20.21
CA ILE A 272 20.35 -2.61 -20.05
C ILE A 272 19.55 -2.95 -18.80
N LEU A 273 18.96 -1.92 -18.23
CA LEU A 273 17.88 -1.97 -17.26
C LEU A 273 16.63 -1.45 -17.96
N VAL A 274 15.56 -2.25 -17.93
CA VAL A 274 14.23 -1.88 -18.39
C VAL A 274 13.36 -1.65 -17.17
N VAL A 275 12.63 -0.54 -17.14
CA VAL A 275 11.67 -0.19 -16.08
C VAL A 275 10.33 0.16 -16.71
N VAL A 276 9.39 -0.77 -16.63
CA VAL A 276 7.99 -0.59 -17.00
C VAL A 276 7.26 0.14 -15.89
N HIS A 277 6.51 1.18 -16.23
CA HIS A 277 5.73 1.96 -15.28
C HIS A 277 4.26 1.61 -15.41
N TYR A 278 3.58 1.48 -14.28
CA TYR A 278 2.12 1.36 -14.21
C TYR A 278 1.57 2.43 -13.28
N LYS A 279 0.41 3.01 -13.62
CA LYS A 279 -0.38 3.72 -12.62
C LYS A 279 -1.17 2.69 -11.82
N THR A 280 -1.16 2.88 -10.51
CA THR A 280 -1.72 1.93 -9.56
C THR A 280 -3.10 2.40 -9.11
N PRO A 281 -3.97 1.50 -8.63
CA PRO A 281 -5.17 1.88 -7.88
C PRO A 281 -4.86 2.48 -6.51
N GLU A 282 -3.61 2.43 -6.06
CA GLU A 282 -3.21 2.96 -4.77
C GLU A 282 -3.09 4.49 -4.80
N MET A 283 -3.31 5.12 -3.66
CA MET A 283 -3.07 6.55 -3.47
C MET A 283 -1.57 6.86 -3.59
N ASP A 284 -1.22 8.11 -3.85
CA ASP A 284 0.12 8.59 -3.50
C ASP A 284 0.16 8.81 -1.98
N TYR A 285 0.65 7.85 -1.19
CA TYR A 285 0.60 7.98 0.28
C TYR A 285 1.54 9.04 0.85
N PHE A 286 2.42 9.58 0.02
CA PHE A 286 3.46 10.53 0.41
C PHE A 286 3.18 11.93 -0.11
N SER A 287 2.02 12.12 -0.75
CA SER A 287 1.55 13.44 -1.15
C SER A 287 1.12 14.26 0.07
N GLU A 288 1.30 15.58 -0.05
CA GLU A 288 0.81 16.55 0.92
C GLU A 288 -0.73 16.62 0.96
N HIS A 289 -1.41 16.09 -0.06
CA HIS A 289 -2.87 16.05 -0.17
C HIS A 289 -3.50 14.84 0.54
N THR A 290 -2.75 13.78 0.83
CA THR A 290 -3.30 12.50 1.32
C THR A 290 -3.83 12.59 2.74
N LEU A 291 -3.09 13.19 3.67
CA LEU A 291 -3.57 13.35 5.05
C LEU A 291 -4.80 14.27 5.13
N PRO A 292 -4.85 15.44 4.47
CA PRO A 292 -6.07 16.25 4.37
C PRO A 292 -7.27 15.45 3.83
N TYR A 293 -7.06 14.65 2.78
CA TYR A 293 -8.10 13.80 2.21
C TYR A 293 -8.65 12.78 3.22
N LEU A 294 -7.77 12.07 3.93
CA LEU A 294 -8.19 11.09 4.96
C LEU A 294 -8.92 11.74 6.13
N LYS A 295 -8.52 12.95 6.55
CA LYS A 295 -9.22 13.72 7.58
C LYS A 295 -10.62 14.13 7.13
N SER A 296 -10.75 14.61 5.88
CA SER A 296 -12.03 14.90 5.26
C SER A 296 -12.92 13.67 5.21
N LEU A 297 -12.36 12.50 4.86
CA LEU A 297 -13.07 11.23 4.90
C LEU A 297 -13.61 10.90 6.31
N CYS A 298 -12.79 11.06 7.35
CA CYS A 298 -13.23 10.89 8.74
C CYS A 298 -14.42 11.79 9.08
N ASP A 299 -14.35 13.06 8.68
CA ASP A 299 -15.44 14.03 8.90
C ASP A 299 -16.72 13.61 8.15
N LYS A 300 -16.63 13.07 6.94
CA LYS A 300 -17.80 12.55 6.19
C LYS A 300 -18.54 11.44 6.96
N TYR A 301 -17.83 10.47 7.53
CA TYR A 301 -18.44 9.41 8.34
C TYR A 301 -19.10 9.93 9.62
N ILE A 302 -18.43 10.86 10.32
CA ILE A 302 -18.97 11.46 11.54
C ILE A 302 -20.23 12.28 11.24
N ASN A 303 -20.19 13.11 10.21
CA ASN A 303 -21.30 13.96 9.80
C ASN A 303 -22.51 13.13 9.33
N ALA A 304 -22.26 11.93 8.79
CA ALA A 304 -23.31 10.98 8.43
C ALA A 304 -23.93 10.24 9.63
N GLY A 305 -23.44 10.47 10.87
CA GLY A 305 -23.97 9.86 12.08
C GLY A 305 -23.56 8.39 12.26
N VAL A 306 -22.47 7.96 11.64
CA VAL A 306 -21.95 6.60 11.78
C VAL A 306 -21.35 6.43 13.18
N LYS A 307 -21.86 5.47 13.97
CA LYS A 307 -21.31 5.15 15.29
C LYS A 307 -20.14 4.19 15.13
N ILE A 308 -18.92 4.70 15.24
CA ILE A 308 -17.69 3.92 15.05
C ILE A 308 -17.16 3.47 16.40
N ASN A 309 -16.94 2.16 16.58
CA ASN A 309 -16.29 1.59 17.75
C ASN A 309 -14.85 1.14 17.47
N ALA A 310 -14.56 0.75 16.23
CA ALA A 310 -13.27 0.21 15.85
C ALA A 310 -12.96 0.43 14.37
N LEU A 311 -11.70 0.25 14.02
CA LEU A 311 -11.19 0.23 12.66
C LEU A 311 -10.55 -1.12 12.36
N TYR A 312 -10.80 -1.62 11.16
CA TYR A 312 -10.19 -2.82 10.61
C TYR A 312 -9.30 -2.45 9.42
N SER A 313 -8.13 -3.07 9.34
CA SER A 313 -7.33 -3.09 8.13
C SER A 313 -6.88 -4.52 7.85
N ASP A 314 -7.13 -5.00 6.66
CA ASP A 314 -6.61 -6.28 6.20
C ASP A 314 -5.12 -6.15 5.77
N GLU A 315 -4.52 -7.24 5.30
CA GLU A 315 -3.11 -7.38 4.90
C GLU A 315 -2.70 -6.34 3.85
N MET A 316 -1.59 -5.63 4.04
CA MET A 316 -1.24 -4.54 3.13
C MET A 316 -0.64 -5.04 1.80
N HIS A 317 -1.34 -4.74 0.71
CA HIS A 317 -0.99 -5.07 -0.69
C HIS A 317 -0.79 -3.80 -1.52
N ILE A 318 0.37 -3.16 -1.38
CA ILE A 318 0.72 -1.89 -2.03
C ILE A 318 1.64 -2.10 -3.24
N GLN A 319 2.40 -3.18 -3.30
CA GLN A 319 3.36 -3.58 -4.33
C GLN A 319 2.94 -4.84 -5.10
N GLN A 320 1.95 -5.59 -4.61
CA GLN A 320 1.38 -6.78 -5.27
C GLN A 320 -0.10 -6.98 -4.90
N ASP A 321 -0.75 -8.03 -5.37
CA ASP A 321 -2.16 -8.36 -5.08
C ASP A 321 -2.30 -9.74 -4.40
N TRP A 322 -3.50 -10.32 -4.41
CA TRP A 322 -3.75 -11.65 -3.84
C TRP A 322 -3.05 -12.81 -4.57
N ALA A 323 -2.53 -12.61 -5.79
CA ALA A 323 -1.74 -13.58 -6.54
C ALA A 323 -0.25 -13.50 -6.16
N TYR A 324 0.03 -13.65 -4.87
CA TYR A 324 1.35 -13.51 -4.22
C TYR A 324 2.55 -13.96 -5.04
N PHE A 325 2.49 -15.17 -5.61
CA PHE A 325 3.63 -15.80 -6.27
C PHE A 325 3.70 -15.52 -7.78
N ASN A 326 2.87 -14.60 -8.29
CA ASN A 326 2.67 -14.35 -9.71
C ASN A 326 3.18 -12.97 -10.19
N HIS A 327 3.88 -12.25 -9.31
CA HIS A 327 4.50 -10.93 -9.57
C HIS A 327 6.03 -11.01 -9.79
N HIS A 328 6.51 -12.19 -10.20
CA HIS A 328 7.93 -12.47 -10.36
C HIS A 328 8.33 -12.54 -11.83
N ASP A 329 9.52 -12.04 -12.13
CA ASP A 329 10.20 -12.28 -13.40
C ASP A 329 11.53 -12.98 -13.12
N LEU A 330 11.76 -14.09 -13.82
CA LEU A 330 12.90 -15.00 -13.60
C LEU A 330 13.01 -15.51 -12.14
N GLY A 331 11.87 -15.64 -11.44
CA GLY A 331 11.82 -16.16 -10.06
C GLY A 331 12.09 -15.14 -8.97
N SER A 332 12.23 -13.85 -9.29
CA SER A 332 12.43 -12.77 -8.31
C SER A 332 11.33 -11.72 -8.37
N PHE A 333 10.92 -11.21 -7.22
CA PHE A 333 9.85 -10.22 -7.14
C PHE A 333 10.28 -8.90 -7.81
N ALA A 334 9.64 -8.57 -8.94
CA ALA A 334 10.15 -7.59 -9.89
C ALA A 334 9.40 -6.25 -9.88
N LEU A 335 8.54 -6.00 -8.88
CA LEU A 335 7.70 -4.80 -8.77
C LEU A 335 8.05 -3.97 -7.54
N ARG A 336 8.06 -2.65 -7.65
CA ARG A 336 8.19 -1.73 -6.50
C ARG A 336 7.18 -0.60 -6.58
N TYR A 337 6.54 -0.32 -5.46
CA TYR A 337 5.72 0.89 -5.31
C TYR A 337 6.63 2.10 -5.21
N VAL A 338 6.29 3.11 -6.01
CA VAL A 338 6.83 4.45 -5.94
C VAL A 338 5.67 5.42 -6.18
N SER A 339 5.95 6.70 -6.12
CA SER A 339 5.04 7.76 -6.52
C SER A 339 5.84 9.05 -6.62
N PRO A 340 5.32 10.11 -7.27
CA PRO A 340 5.94 11.42 -7.20
C PRO A 340 6.17 11.90 -5.75
N GLY A 341 5.19 11.73 -4.87
CA GLY A 341 5.30 12.02 -3.45
C GLY A 341 6.37 11.18 -2.74
N PHE A 342 6.45 9.88 -3.05
CA PHE A 342 7.45 8.99 -2.46
C PHE A 342 8.86 9.41 -2.88
N GLN A 343 9.08 9.68 -4.17
CA GLN A 343 10.38 10.14 -4.67
C GLN A 343 10.79 11.46 -4.05
N LYS A 344 9.87 12.42 -3.94
CA LYS A 344 10.08 13.70 -3.26
C LYS A 344 10.48 13.49 -1.80
N ALA A 345 9.71 12.71 -1.04
CA ALA A 345 9.97 12.44 0.37
C ALA A 345 11.28 11.67 0.58
N PHE A 346 11.58 10.69 -0.28
CA PHE A 346 12.80 9.91 -0.22
C PHE A 346 14.04 10.76 -0.53
N ALA A 347 13.98 11.60 -1.57
CA ALA A 347 15.05 12.52 -1.93
C ALA A 347 15.32 13.54 -0.83
N GLN A 348 14.28 14.16 -0.27
CA GLN A 348 14.41 15.10 0.85
C GLN A 348 15.07 14.48 2.08
N LYS A 349 14.78 13.21 2.38
CA LYS A 349 15.29 12.53 3.58
C LYS A 349 16.68 11.93 3.40
N TYR A 350 17.01 11.45 2.20
CA TYR A 350 18.21 10.63 1.98
C TYR A 350 19.16 11.16 0.89
N GLY A 351 18.77 12.22 0.17
CA GLY A 351 19.61 12.96 -0.77
C GLY A 351 18.95 13.14 -2.15
N GLU A 352 19.16 14.33 -2.75
CA GLU A 352 18.60 14.74 -4.05
C GLU A 352 18.93 13.78 -5.20
N GLN A 353 20.00 12.99 -5.11
CA GLN A 353 20.33 11.99 -6.12
C GLN A 353 19.24 10.91 -6.29
N TYR A 354 18.32 10.78 -5.33
CA TYR A 354 17.19 9.84 -5.37
C TYR A 354 15.89 10.47 -5.88
N ALA A 355 15.92 11.71 -6.40
CA ALA A 355 14.75 12.35 -7.00
C ALA A 355 14.17 11.52 -8.17
N ASP A 356 15.01 10.75 -8.85
CA ASP A 356 14.61 9.74 -9.84
C ASP A 356 15.00 8.33 -9.38
N LEU A 357 14.01 7.50 -8.99
CA LEU A 357 14.26 6.14 -8.51
C LEU A 357 14.33 5.08 -9.61
N ALA A 358 13.95 5.39 -10.84
CA ALA A 358 13.97 4.41 -11.93
C ALA A 358 15.35 3.75 -12.16
N PRO A 359 16.47 4.49 -12.25
CA PRO A 359 17.79 3.86 -12.40
C PRO A 359 18.20 3.03 -11.17
N TYR A 360 17.65 3.34 -9.99
CA TYR A 360 17.96 2.61 -8.75
C TYR A 360 17.24 1.26 -8.65
N MET A 361 16.28 0.96 -9.55
CA MET A 361 15.65 -0.36 -9.63
C MET A 361 16.66 -1.48 -9.93
N ILE A 362 17.83 -1.16 -10.51
CA ILE A 362 18.93 -2.12 -10.66
C ILE A 362 19.32 -2.75 -9.33
N TYR A 363 19.20 -2.03 -8.21
CA TYR A 363 19.52 -2.57 -6.91
C TYR A 363 18.44 -3.49 -6.36
N PHE A 364 17.30 -3.66 -7.01
CA PHE A 364 16.33 -4.70 -6.66
C PHE A 364 16.39 -5.90 -7.61
N VAL A 365 17.20 -5.82 -8.67
CA VAL A 365 17.49 -6.96 -9.54
C VAL A 365 18.29 -8.00 -8.76
N GLN A 366 17.80 -9.24 -8.78
CA GLN A 366 18.46 -10.42 -8.23
C GLN A 366 18.27 -11.57 -9.21
N GLY A 367 19.33 -12.35 -9.48
CA GLY A 367 19.21 -13.60 -10.25
C GLY A 367 18.83 -13.46 -11.73
N GLN A 368 18.83 -12.24 -12.30
CA GLN A 368 18.48 -12.00 -13.70
C GLN A 368 19.70 -12.02 -14.65
N ASP A 369 20.76 -12.74 -14.30
CA ASP A 369 21.98 -12.90 -15.11
C ASP A 369 21.95 -14.15 -16.01
N VAL A 370 20.75 -14.59 -16.42
CA VAL A 370 20.49 -15.82 -17.21
C VAL A 370 21.16 -15.86 -18.60
N PHE A 371 21.83 -14.77 -18.99
CA PHE A 371 22.54 -14.62 -20.25
C PHE A 371 24.05 -14.85 -20.13
N THR A 372 24.59 -15.16 -18.93
CA THR A 372 25.98 -15.64 -18.84
C THR A 372 26.08 -17.03 -19.47
N ASP A 373 27.26 -17.32 -20.03
CA ASP A 373 27.57 -18.58 -20.72
C ASP A 373 28.22 -19.62 -19.78
N ASP A 374 28.02 -19.47 -18.47
CA ASP A 374 28.65 -20.29 -17.45
C ASP A 374 27.62 -20.85 -16.45
N LEU A 375 28.11 -21.67 -15.50
CA LEU A 375 27.27 -22.32 -14.49
C LEU A 375 26.61 -21.35 -13.51
N PHE A 376 26.97 -20.06 -13.55
CA PHE A 376 26.50 -19.06 -12.60
C PHE A 376 25.29 -18.26 -13.11
N ALA A 377 24.76 -18.58 -14.30
CA ALA A 377 23.61 -17.90 -14.92
C ALA A 377 22.35 -17.86 -14.03
N HIS A 378 22.22 -18.80 -13.09
CA HIS A 378 21.10 -18.89 -12.15
C HIS A 378 21.45 -18.51 -10.71
N GLU A 379 22.67 -18.04 -10.46
CA GLU A 379 23.06 -17.59 -9.13
C GLU A 379 22.34 -16.30 -8.73
N SER A 380 22.12 -16.14 -7.42
CA SER A 380 21.53 -14.92 -6.84
C SER A 380 22.53 -13.76 -6.79
N ILE A 381 22.98 -13.31 -7.95
CA ILE A 381 23.84 -12.13 -8.10
C ILE A 381 23.08 -10.88 -7.67
N GLN A 382 23.77 -10.01 -6.92
CA GLN A 382 23.24 -8.72 -6.47
C GLN A 382 24.01 -7.55 -7.06
N HIS A 383 23.32 -6.47 -7.36
CA HIS A 383 23.94 -5.21 -7.79
C HIS A 383 24.26 -4.32 -6.59
N ILE A 384 25.45 -3.68 -6.61
CA ILE A 384 25.92 -2.77 -5.56
C ILE A 384 26.42 -1.43 -6.15
N ILE A 385 26.30 -0.35 -5.38
CA ILE A 385 26.56 1.03 -5.84
C ILE A 385 28.04 1.27 -6.18
N SER A 386 28.95 0.68 -5.40
CA SER A 386 30.40 0.86 -5.53
C SER A 386 31.10 -0.43 -5.13
N PRO A 387 32.38 -0.65 -5.47
CA PRO A 387 33.10 -1.83 -5.00
C PRO A 387 33.33 -1.76 -3.48
N GLY A 388 33.65 -2.90 -2.87
CA GLY A 388 34.04 -2.95 -1.46
C GLY A 388 32.86 -3.12 -0.49
N VAL A 389 33.21 -3.33 0.78
CA VAL A 389 32.24 -3.45 1.90
C VAL A 389 31.36 -2.20 1.99
N GLU A 390 31.91 -1.01 1.77
CA GLU A 390 31.16 0.24 1.79
C GLU A 390 30.03 0.25 0.75
N GLY A 391 30.27 -0.26 -0.46
CA GLY A 391 29.25 -0.32 -1.50
C GLY A 391 28.12 -1.29 -1.16
N ILE A 392 28.47 -2.46 -0.60
CA ILE A 392 27.48 -3.43 -0.09
C ILE A 392 26.61 -2.77 0.99
N LEU A 393 27.23 -2.11 1.97
CA LEU A 393 26.52 -1.43 3.06
C LEU A 393 25.64 -0.29 2.54
N LYS A 394 26.12 0.52 1.61
CA LYS A 394 25.34 1.62 1.00
C LYS A 394 24.13 1.10 0.25
N THR A 395 24.28 0.01 -0.50
CA THR A 395 23.16 -0.61 -1.22
C THR A 395 22.15 -1.25 -0.27
N ALA A 396 22.62 -2.00 0.74
CA ALA A 396 21.75 -2.56 1.76
C ALA A 396 20.98 -1.46 2.51
N LEU A 397 21.65 -0.36 2.85
CA LEU A 397 21.04 0.80 3.49
C LEU A 397 20.03 1.51 2.57
N PHE A 398 20.29 1.62 1.27
CA PHE A 398 19.33 2.14 0.30
C PHE A 398 18.05 1.29 0.27
N ARG A 399 18.17 -0.04 0.14
CA ARG A 399 17.02 -0.97 0.17
C ARG A 399 16.26 -0.87 1.49
N ALA A 400 16.96 -0.89 2.62
CA ALA A 400 16.35 -0.78 3.94
C ALA A 400 15.61 0.55 4.11
N ARG A 401 16.18 1.67 3.66
CA ARG A 401 15.52 2.99 3.68
C ARG A 401 14.28 3.02 2.81
N TYR A 402 14.28 2.36 1.65
CA TYR A 402 13.11 2.23 0.78
C TYR A 402 11.98 1.54 1.53
N TYR A 403 12.23 0.34 2.06
CA TYR A 403 11.22 -0.42 2.79
C TYR A 403 10.76 0.32 4.05
N HIS A 404 11.66 0.90 4.83
CA HIS A 404 11.28 1.66 6.02
C HIS A 404 10.45 2.91 5.70
N LEU A 405 10.77 3.64 4.63
CA LEU A 405 9.97 4.80 4.25
C LEU A 405 8.59 4.37 3.77
N LEU A 406 8.52 3.36 2.90
CA LEU A 406 7.25 2.82 2.41
C LEU A 406 6.39 2.35 3.60
N GLN A 407 6.99 1.53 4.46
CA GLN A 407 6.26 0.92 5.55
C GLN A 407 5.81 1.90 6.62
N ASN A 408 6.76 2.61 7.22
CA ASN A 408 6.44 3.50 8.32
C ASN A 408 5.66 4.72 7.80
N GLY A 409 5.95 5.21 6.60
CA GLY A 409 5.25 6.36 6.03
C GLY A 409 3.76 6.10 5.85
N VAL A 410 3.40 4.93 5.30
CA VAL A 410 1.99 4.55 5.14
C VAL A 410 1.33 4.32 6.50
N VAL A 411 1.97 3.58 7.41
CA VAL A 411 1.43 3.33 8.76
C VAL A 411 1.22 4.64 9.52
N ASP A 412 2.22 5.52 9.53
CA ASP A 412 2.17 6.81 10.23
C ASP A 412 1.10 7.74 9.65
N LEU A 413 0.86 7.71 8.34
CA LEU A 413 -0.22 8.43 7.68
C LEU A 413 -1.59 8.00 8.24
N PHE A 414 -1.87 6.70 8.27
CA PHE A 414 -3.16 6.18 8.75
C PHE A 414 -3.30 6.30 10.27
N VAL A 415 -2.21 6.19 11.04
CA VAL A 415 -2.20 6.48 12.48
C VAL A 415 -2.57 7.94 12.74
N GLN A 416 -2.09 8.89 11.94
CA GLN A 416 -2.47 10.29 12.07
C GLN A 416 -3.94 10.53 11.72
N ALA A 417 -4.46 9.89 10.68
CA ALA A 417 -5.89 9.95 10.35
C ALA A 417 -6.76 9.36 11.47
N LYS A 418 -6.36 8.22 12.04
CA LYS A 418 -7.02 7.60 13.20
C LYS A 418 -7.04 8.53 14.41
N LYS A 419 -5.90 9.14 14.76
CA LYS A 419 -5.82 10.09 15.89
C LYS A 419 -6.75 11.28 15.70
N TYR A 420 -6.86 11.79 14.47
CA TYR A 420 -7.81 12.84 14.14
C TYR A 420 -9.26 12.39 14.35
N LEU A 421 -9.62 11.19 13.88
CA LEU A 421 -10.94 10.60 14.09
C LEU A 421 -11.25 10.40 15.58
N GLU A 422 -10.30 9.89 16.36
CA GLU A 422 -10.39 9.70 17.81
C GLU A 422 -10.70 11.02 18.55
N GLN A 423 -10.00 12.10 18.19
CA GLN A 423 -10.27 13.44 18.73
C GLN A 423 -11.69 13.91 18.41
N LYS A 424 -12.21 13.59 17.23
CA LYS A 424 -13.56 13.98 16.80
C LYS A 424 -14.65 13.17 17.47
N VAL A 425 -14.46 11.86 17.66
CA VAL A 425 -15.44 11.00 18.33
C VAL A 425 -15.35 11.10 19.87
N GLY A 426 -14.22 11.58 20.40
CA GLY A 426 -14.01 11.83 21.83
C GLY A 426 -13.57 10.60 22.65
N TYR A 427 -13.11 9.53 21.99
CA TYR A 427 -12.62 8.31 22.64
C TYR A 427 -11.64 7.57 21.73
N ARG A 428 -10.79 6.73 22.33
CA ARG A 428 -9.88 5.86 21.57
C ARG A 428 -10.65 4.79 20.82
N LEU A 429 -10.26 4.59 19.57
CA LEU A 429 -10.77 3.54 18.70
C LEU A 429 -9.83 2.34 18.77
N GLU A 430 -10.41 1.16 18.97
CA GLU A 430 -9.69 -0.08 18.73
C GLU A 430 -9.29 -0.13 17.25
N ALA A 431 -8.05 -0.51 16.95
CA ALA A 431 -7.63 -0.81 15.59
C ALA A 431 -7.07 -2.23 15.55
N ARG A 432 -7.54 -3.01 14.57
CA ARG A 432 -7.01 -4.33 14.29
C ARG A 432 -6.47 -4.33 12.88
N ALA A 433 -5.29 -4.92 12.73
CA ALA A 433 -4.64 -5.08 11.45
C ALA A 433 -4.10 -6.49 11.31
N HIS A 434 -4.06 -7.01 10.09
CA HIS A 434 -3.12 -8.08 9.76
C HIS A 434 -1.71 -7.50 9.86
N ALA A 435 -0.89 -8.07 10.75
CA ALA A 435 0.48 -7.63 10.99
C ALA A 435 1.45 -8.06 9.87
N THR A 436 0.96 -8.78 8.87
CA THR A 436 1.77 -9.28 7.77
C THR A 436 1.93 -8.21 6.69
N TRP A 437 3.19 -7.94 6.37
CA TRP A 437 3.58 -7.26 5.15
C TRP A 437 3.99 -8.36 4.18
N ALA A 438 3.05 -8.92 3.42
CA ALA A 438 3.37 -9.97 2.44
C ALA A 438 4.34 -9.51 1.34
N GLU A 439 4.74 -8.25 1.34
CA GLU A 439 5.69 -7.65 0.38
C GLU A 439 7.07 -7.39 1.00
N SER A 440 7.29 -7.91 2.20
CA SER A 440 8.62 -8.09 2.78
C SER A 440 9.45 -9.01 1.86
N PRO A 441 10.79 -8.86 1.80
CA PRO A 441 11.69 -9.75 1.03
C PRO A 441 11.59 -11.25 1.35
N THR A 442 10.71 -11.64 2.27
CA THR A 442 10.33 -13.02 2.59
C THR A 442 9.44 -13.71 1.56
N CYS A 443 8.88 -12.99 0.57
CA CYS A 443 8.11 -13.58 -0.52
C CYS A 443 8.93 -13.94 -1.76
N ASP A 444 10.22 -13.60 -1.79
CA ASP A 444 11.14 -14.28 -2.70
C ASP A 444 11.23 -15.76 -2.27
N LEU A 445 11.04 -16.67 -3.22
CA LEU A 445 11.17 -18.10 -2.98
C LEU A 445 12.62 -18.41 -2.57
N TRP A 446 12.88 -18.45 -1.27
CA TRP A 446 14.14 -18.93 -0.74
C TRP A 446 14.13 -20.45 -0.83
N ARG A 447 14.71 -21.00 -1.90
CA ARG A 447 15.02 -22.41 -1.93
C ARG A 447 16.08 -22.68 -0.86
N THR A 448 15.61 -23.10 0.32
CA THR A 448 16.46 -23.78 1.29
C THR A 448 16.67 -25.20 0.76
N GLU A 449 17.43 -25.34 -0.32
CA GLU A 449 17.99 -26.64 -0.63
C GLU A 449 18.83 -27.01 0.58
N ARG A 450 18.31 -27.96 1.38
CA ARG A 450 19.10 -28.66 2.37
C ARG A 450 20.30 -29.19 1.59
N CYS A 451 21.46 -28.60 1.82
CA CYS A 451 22.72 -29.25 1.51
C CYS A 451 22.66 -30.62 2.18
N LEU A 452 22.37 -31.66 1.40
CA LEU A 452 22.66 -33.04 1.77
C LEU A 452 24.08 -33.34 1.32
#